data_AF-A0A6M2EQE5-F1
#
_entry.id   AF-A0A6M2EQE5-F1
#
_cell.length_a   1.000
_cell.length_b   1.000
_cell.length_c   1.000
_cell.angle_alpha   90.00
_cell.angle_beta   90.00
_cell.angle_gamma   90.00
#
_symmetry.space_group_name_H-M   'P 1'
#
loop_
_entity.id
_entity.type
_entity.pdbx_description
1 polymer ?
#
loop_
_entity_poly.entity_id
_entity_poly.type
_entity_poly.pdbx_seq_one_letter_code
_entity_poly.pdbx_strand_id
1 'polypeptide(L)'
;MRHLMLTVDLLKHGIPDPSSLNSAYLQSSNVGPEKENKDKVSEAEEYMATPLFVHTKLQDEDFTPCNFVELRKELAQYFSSSSFIKEKGGSMEKEQISYSVPSNSHDNDPDSKSINLFVIPLKVKDDSLKAQYRSYISALWKLRDQVLSMNGLTFARTVSERDWLKNSAKIWELVKGSAVIAEYGQALQGSGMFRR
;
A
#
# COMPACT_ATOMS: atom_id res chain seq x y z
N MET A 1 -10.71 -3.71 8.41
CA MET A 1 -9.43 -3.51 7.68
C MET A 1 -9.60 -2.66 6.42
N ARG A 2 -10.55 -2.97 5.53
CA ARG A 2 -10.85 -2.17 4.32
C ARG A 2 -11.06 -0.67 4.59
N HIS A 3 -12.00 -0.32 5.47
CA HIS A 3 -12.24 1.08 5.88
C HIS A 3 -11.01 1.76 6.51
N LEU A 4 -10.29 1.03 7.36
CA LEU A 4 -9.08 1.55 8.01
C LEU A 4 -8.03 1.99 6.98
N MET A 5 -7.83 1.22 5.91
CA MET A 5 -6.88 1.57 4.87
C MET A 5 -7.28 2.86 4.14
N LEU A 6 -8.58 3.06 3.84
CA LEU A 6 -9.05 4.33 3.27
C LEU A 6 -8.86 5.51 4.25
N THR A 7 -9.05 5.26 5.54
CA THR A 7 -8.73 6.27 6.55
C THR A 7 -7.24 6.61 6.52
N VAL A 8 -6.35 5.64 6.39
CA VAL A 8 -4.91 5.90 6.24
C VAL A 8 -4.61 6.72 4.97
N ASP A 9 -5.30 6.41 3.87
CA ASP A 9 -5.18 7.16 2.60
C ASP A 9 -5.58 8.63 2.75
N LEU A 10 -6.57 8.92 3.61
CA LEU A 10 -6.94 10.29 3.99
C LEU A 10 -5.93 10.92 4.97
N LEU A 11 -5.53 10.19 6.01
CA LEU A 11 -4.69 10.72 7.09
C LEU A 11 -3.26 11.03 6.66
N LYS A 12 -2.79 10.48 5.54
CA LYS A 12 -1.46 10.77 5.00
C LYS A 12 -1.34 12.18 4.41
N HIS A 13 -2.46 12.89 4.22
CA HIS A 13 -2.44 14.20 3.57
C HIS A 13 -1.51 15.19 4.27
N GLY A 14 -0.72 15.90 3.47
CA GLY A 14 0.29 16.84 3.97
C GLY A 14 1.56 16.19 4.52
N ILE A 15 1.68 14.86 4.47
CA ILE A 15 2.93 14.15 4.74
C ILE A 15 3.69 13.98 3.42
N PRO A 16 4.87 14.60 3.26
CA PRO A 16 5.60 14.58 1.99
C PRO A 16 6.32 13.25 1.76
N ASP A 17 6.75 13.02 0.52
CA ASP A 17 7.71 11.96 0.20
C ASP A 17 8.98 12.09 1.08
N PRO A 18 9.44 11.00 1.73
CA PRO A 18 10.65 10.99 2.55
C PRO A 18 11.92 11.50 1.85
N SER A 19 12.00 11.41 0.53
CA SER A 19 13.11 11.92 -0.29
C SER A 19 13.09 13.45 -0.51
N SER A 20 11.96 14.09 -0.27
CA SER A 20 11.71 15.52 -0.57
C SER A 20 11.90 16.45 0.62
N LEU A 21 12.14 15.90 1.83
CA LEU A 21 12.24 16.67 3.09
C LEU A 21 13.35 17.72 3.13
N ASN A 22 14.34 17.65 2.24
CA ASN A 22 15.42 18.62 2.17
C ASN A 22 15.05 19.90 1.39
N SER A 23 13.91 19.93 0.69
CA SER A 23 13.52 21.08 -0.15
C SER A 23 12.52 22.04 0.50
N ALA A 24 11.70 21.58 1.46
CA ALA A 24 10.57 22.37 1.97
C ALA A 24 10.88 23.15 3.27
N TYR A 25 11.90 22.75 4.04
CA TYR A 25 12.17 23.37 5.36
C TYR A 25 13.00 24.67 5.28
N LEU A 26 13.47 25.09 4.10
CA LEU A 26 14.26 26.32 3.96
C LEU A 26 13.40 27.61 3.79
N GLN A 27 12.08 27.53 3.88
CA GLN A 27 11.20 28.72 3.78
C GLN A 27 10.53 29.14 5.10
N SER A 28 10.99 28.64 6.26
CA SER A 28 10.57 29.18 7.56
C SER A 28 11.74 29.76 8.35
N SER A 29 12.41 30.76 7.80
CA SER A 29 13.21 31.69 8.62
C SER A 29 13.29 33.05 7.95
N ASN A 30 12.49 33.99 8.45
CA ASN A 30 12.57 35.45 8.36
C ASN A 30 12.97 36.08 7.01
N VAL A 31 12.03 36.74 6.30
CA VAL A 31 12.15 38.11 5.74
C VAL A 31 10.76 38.58 5.23
N GLY A 32 10.26 39.69 5.79
CA GLY A 32 9.58 40.82 5.11
C GLY A 32 8.23 40.63 4.40
N PRO A 33 7.24 41.53 4.62
CA PRO A 33 6.05 41.58 3.78
C PRO A 33 6.39 42.34 2.50
N GLU A 34 6.17 41.73 1.33
CA GLU A 34 5.76 42.36 0.06
C GLU A 34 6.07 41.44 -1.14
N LYS A 35 5.04 40.75 -1.64
CA LYS A 35 4.57 40.74 -3.04
C LYS A 35 3.82 39.46 -3.34
N GLU A 36 2.56 39.64 -3.69
CA GLU A 36 1.69 38.67 -4.34
C GLU A 36 2.40 38.01 -5.53
N ASN A 37 2.59 36.70 -5.45
CA ASN A 37 2.83 35.85 -6.62
C ASN A 37 2.21 34.47 -6.37
N LYS A 38 0.90 34.42 -6.64
CA LYS A 38 0.16 33.35 -7.30
C LYS A 38 0.71 31.93 -7.16
N ASP A 39 0.02 31.14 -6.34
CA ASP A 39 -0.24 29.70 -6.48
C ASP A 39 0.89 28.87 -7.07
N LYS A 40 1.92 28.63 -6.25
CA LYS A 40 2.69 27.39 -6.31
C LYS A 40 2.87 26.87 -4.90
N VAL A 41 1.77 26.37 -4.33
CA VAL A 41 1.89 25.27 -3.37
C VAL A 41 2.59 24.19 -4.19
N SER A 42 3.90 24.02 -3.99
CA SER A 42 4.57 22.82 -4.47
C SER A 42 3.80 21.67 -3.85
N GLU A 43 2.96 21.00 -4.65
CA GLU A 43 2.44 19.68 -4.36
C GLU A 43 3.68 18.82 -4.11
N ALA A 44 4.13 18.78 -2.85
CA ALA A 44 5.14 17.85 -2.43
C ALA A 44 4.52 16.49 -2.71
N GLU A 45 5.00 15.83 -3.75
CA GLU A 45 4.40 14.60 -4.25
C GLU A 45 4.20 13.64 -3.08
N GLU A 46 2.94 13.33 -2.77
CA GLU A 46 2.63 12.45 -1.66
C GLU A 46 2.99 11.03 -2.06
N TYR A 47 3.96 10.46 -1.35
CA TYR A 47 4.34 9.07 -1.56
C TYR A 47 3.32 8.14 -0.90
N MET A 48 2.88 7.10 -1.61
CA MET A 48 2.11 6.01 -1.02
C MET A 48 2.66 4.66 -1.50
N ALA A 49 2.96 3.77 -0.57
CA ALA A 49 3.43 2.44 -0.89
C ALA A 49 2.29 1.58 -1.47
N THR A 50 2.63 0.70 -2.41
CA THR A 50 1.67 -0.26 -2.98
C THR A 50 1.33 -1.34 -1.94
N PRO A 51 0.05 -1.51 -1.56
CA PRO A 51 -0.32 -2.53 -0.59
C PRO A 51 -0.28 -3.93 -1.23
N LEU A 52 0.08 -4.91 -0.40
CA LEU A 52 0.01 -6.33 -0.71
C LEU A 52 -0.98 -6.99 0.24
N PHE A 53 -1.97 -7.69 -0.31
CA PHE A 53 -2.95 -8.42 0.47
C PHE A 53 -2.51 -9.87 0.62
N VAL A 54 -2.39 -10.34 1.86
CA VAL A 54 -2.00 -11.73 2.14
C VAL A 54 -3.07 -12.36 3.03
N HIS A 55 -3.82 -13.31 2.47
CA HIS A 55 -4.73 -14.13 3.24
C HIS A 55 -3.98 -15.35 3.77
N THR A 56 -3.90 -15.48 5.09
CA THR A 56 -3.17 -16.58 5.75
C THR A 56 -4.12 -17.58 6.39
N LYS A 57 -3.58 -18.74 6.77
CA LYS A 57 -4.27 -19.79 7.54
C LYS A 57 -5.50 -20.38 6.83
N LEU A 58 -5.49 -20.37 5.50
CA LEU A 58 -6.57 -20.95 4.70
C LEU A 58 -6.60 -22.46 4.87
N GLN A 59 -7.80 -22.99 5.11
CA GLN A 59 -8.07 -24.42 5.10
C GLN A 59 -8.41 -24.87 3.67
N ASP A 60 -8.32 -26.17 3.40
CA ASP A 60 -8.56 -26.70 2.05
C ASP A 60 -9.99 -26.40 1.54
N GLU A 61 -10.96 -26.25 2.45
CA GLU A 61 -12.35 -25.85 2.16
C GLU A 61 -12.47 -24.41 1.65
N ASP A 62 -11.54 -23.53 2.06
CA ASP A 62 -11.49 -22.15 1.63
C ASP A 62 -10.82 -21.99 0.25
N PHE A 63 -10.19 -23.05 -0.28
CA PHE A 63 -9.44 -23.04 -1.55
C PHE A 63 -10.32 -23.17 -2.80
N THR A 64 -11.49 -22.53 -2.82
CA THR A 64 -12.33 -22.50 -4.03
C THR A 64 -11.86 -21.37 -4.97
N PRO A 65 -11.52 -21.65 -6.25
CA PRO A 65 -11.08 -20.62 -7.21
C PRO A 65 -12.03 -19.43 -7.33
N CYS A 66 -13.34 -19.67 -7.27
CA CYS A 66 -14.37 -18.63 -7.35
C CYS A 66 -14.23 -17.61 -6.20
N ASN A 67 -14.00 -18.07 -4.97
CA ASN A 67 -13.88 -17.19 -3.79
C ASN A 67 -12.69 -16.23 -3.93
N PHE A 68 -11.58 -16.68 -4.51
CA PHE A 68 -10.40 -15.83 -4.70
C PHE A 68 -10.60 -14.79 -5.81
N VAL A 69 -11.30 -15.15 -6.88
CA VAL A 69 -11.63 -14.22 -7.96
C VAL A 69 -12.59 -13.14 -7.44
N GLU A 70 -13.62 -13.54 -6.70
CA GLU A 70 -14.56 -12.61 -6.06
C GLU A 70 -13.85 -11.70 -5.06
N LEU A 71 -13.02 -12.25 -4.17
CA LEU A 71 -12.26 -11.46 -3.20
C LEU A 71 -11.33 -10.45 -3.89
N ARG A 72 -10.63 -10.86 -4.96
CA ARG A 72 -9.77 -9.96 -5.73
C ARG A 72 -10.60 -8.84 -6.37
N LYS A 73 -11.75 -9.16 -6.96
CA LYS A 73 -12.66 -8.18 -7.57
C LYS A 73 -13.21 -7.19 -6.54
N GLU A 74 -13.67 -7.67 -5.38
CA GLU A 74 -14.15 -6.82 -4.29
C GLU A 74 -13.06 -5.85 -3.82
N LEU A 75 -11.85 -6.34 -3.58
CA LEU A 75 -10.75 -5.48 -3.17
C LEU A 75 -10.44 -4.43 -4.26
N ALA A 76 -10.44 -4.83 -5.54
CA ALA A 76 -10.13 -3.94 -6.66
C ALA A 76 -11.15 -2.81 -6.77
N GLN A 77 -12.44 -3.14 -6.64
CA GLN A 77 -13.52 -2.17 -6.59
C GLN A 77 -13.38 -1.25 -5.37
N TYR A 78 -13.10 -1.82 -4.20
CA TYR A 78 -13.03 -1.07 -2.94
C TYR A 78 -11.90 -0.02 -2.92
N PHE A 79 -10.76 -0.32 -3.53
CA PHE A 79 -9.60 0.58 -3.58
C PHE A 79 -9.46 1.33 -4.91
N SER A 80 -10.47 1.25 -5.78
CA SER A 80 -10.44 1.83 -7.14
C SER A 80 -10.21 3.35 -7.15
N SER A 81 -10.74 4.05 -6.14
CA SER A 81 -10.62 5.50 -5.95
C SER A 81 -9.50 5.90 -4.98
N SER A 82 -8.72 4.95 -4.48
CA SER A 82 -7.67 5.20 -3.50
C SER A 82 -6.31 5.42 -4.16
N SER A 83 -5.45 6.21 -3.52
CA SER A 83 -4.07 6.41 -3.99
C SER A 83 -3.20 5.14 -3.93
N PHE A 84 -3.67 4.09 -3.23
CA PHE A 84 -3.02 2.78 -3.19
C PHE A 84 -2.89 2.10 -4.56
N ILE A 85 -3.83 2.37 -5.47
CA ILE A 85 -3.88 1.77 -6.80
C ILE A 85 -3.65 2.86 -7.83
N LYS A 86 -2.39 3.26 -7.98
CA LYS A 86 -1.97 4.12 -9.10
C LYS A 86 -2.09 3.36 -10.42
N GLU A 87 -2.63 4.03 -11.43
CA GLU A 87 -2.65 3.54 -12.80
C GLU A 87 -1.20 3.29 -13.26
N LYS A 88 -0.92 2.13 -13.82
CA LYS A 88 0.42 1.78 -14.30
C LYS A 88 0.70 2.60 -15.57
N GLY A 89 1.11 3.86 -15.41
CA GLY A 89 1.52 4.71 -16.51
C GLY A 89 2.84 4.23 -17.12
N GLY A 90 2.77 3.65 -18.32
CA GLY A 90 3.90 3.57 -19.26
C GLY A 90 4.63 2.22 -19.39
N SER A 91 4.43 1.59 -20.55
CA SER A 91 5.24 0.57 -21.26
C SER A 91 5.52 -0.80 -20.59
N MET A 92 5.02 -1.84 -21.26
CA MET A 92 5.29 -3.27 -21.04
C MET A 92 6.79 -3.62 -21.13
N GLU A 93 7.22 -4.57 -20.30
CA GLU A 93 7.83 -5.81 -20.80
C GLU A 93 7.11 -7.00 -20.15
N LYS A 94 6.73 -7.96 -21.00
CA LYS A 94 6.01 -9.18 -20.63
C LYS A 94 6.99 -10.15 -19.99
N GLU A 95 6.84 -10.42 -18.71
CA GLU A 95 7.22 -11.72 -18.15
C GLU A 95 6.02 -12.32 -17.40
N GLN A 96 5.27 -13.11 -18.15
CA GLN A 96 4.27 -14.03 -17.63
C GLN A 96 4.97 -15.12 -16.83
N ILE A 97 5.02 -14.99 -15.51
CA ILE A 97 5.05 -16.15 -14.62
C ILE A 97 4.02 -15.93 -13.52
N SER A 98 2.75 -16.10 -13.89
CA SER A 98 1.63 -16.21 -12.95
C SER A 98 1.16 -17.65 -12.93
N TYR A 99 1.65 -18.46 -12.00
CA TYR A 99 1.00 -19.74 -11.69
C TYR A 99 -0.20 -19.48 -10.78
N SER A 100 -1.30 -19.04 -11.40
CA SER A 100 -2.64 -19.25 -10.86
C SER A 100 -3.10 -20.64 -11.29
N VAL A 101 -3.90 -21.31 -10.47
CA VAL A 101 -4.64 -22.53 -10.85
C VAL A 101 -5.29 -22.32 -12.23
N PRO A 102 -5.27 -23.30 -13.16
CA PRO A 102 -5.79 -23.12 -14.51
C PRO A 102 -7.31 -22.91 -14.44
N SER A 103 -7.74 -21.65 -14.44
CA SER A 103 -9.09 -21.31 -14.85
C SER A 103 -9.04 -21.13 -16.36
N ASN A 104 -9.60 -22.10 -17.09
CA ASN A 104 -9.96 -21.93 -18.50
C ASN A 104 -11.07 -20.87 -18.59
N SER A 105 -10.68 -19.60 -18.56
CA SER A 105 -11.47 -18.50 -19.09
C SER A 105 -10.49 -17.39 -19.44
N HIS A 106 -10.17 -17.30 -20.72
CA HIS A 106 -9.57 -16.12 -21.32
C HIS A 106 -10.55 -14.96 -21.13
N ASP A 107 -10.45 -14.25 -20.01
CA ASP A 107 -11.02 -12.93 -19.86
C ASP A 107 -9.87 -11.95 -20.01
N ASN A 108 -9.57 -11.62 -21.27
CA ASN A 108 -8.68 -10.51 -21.60
C ASN A 108 -9.48 -9.21 -21.39
N ASP A 109 -9.67 -8.81 -20.14
CA ASP A 109 -10.09 -7.45 -19.81
C ASP A 109 -8.85 -6.61 -19.49
N PRO A 110 -8.39 -5.75 -20.42
CA PRO A 110 -7.20 -4.93 -20.24
C PRO A 110 -7.36 -3.84 -19.16
N ASP A 111 -8.57 -3.61 -18.63
CA ASP A 111 -8.87 -2.53 -17.69
C ASP A 111 -8.98 -2.96 -16.21
N SER A 112 -8.82 -4.26 -15.92
CA SER A 112 -8.84 -4.71 -14.51
C SER A 112 -7.54 -4.33 -13.79
N LYS A 113 -7.60 -3.22 -13.03
CA LYS A 113 -6.58 -2.85 -12.03
C LYS A 113 -6.28 -4.06 -11.13
N SER A 114 -5.19 -4.78 -11.42
CA SER A 114 -4.90 -6.05 -10.75
C SER A 114 -4.40 -5.80 -9.33
N ILE A 115 -5.18 -6.21 -8.33
CA ILE A 115 -4.72 -6.22 -6.94
C ILE A 115 -3.78 -7.39 -6.68
N ASN A 116 -2.68 -7.10 -5.98
CA ASN A 116 -1.74 -8.09 -5.48
C ASN A 116 -2.33 -8.83 -4.26
N LEU A 117 -3.01 -9.96 -4.52
CA LEU A 117 -3.56 -10.85 -3.51
C LEU A 117 -2.82 -12.19 -3.50
N PHE A 118 -2.30 -12.54 -2.33
CA PHE A 118 -1.58 -13.77 -2.05
C PHE A 118 -2.30 -14.61 -1.00
N VAL A 119 -2.06 -15.91 -1.05
CA VAL A 119 -2.72 -16.90 -0.23
C VAL A 119 -1.66 -17.81 0.40
N ILE A 120 -1.74 -17.99 1.70
CA ILE A 120 -0.87 -18.88 2.47
C ILE A 120 -1.76 -19.89 3.21
N PRO A 121 -1.62 -21.20 2.91
CA PRO A 121 -2.40 -22.24 3.57
C PRO A 121 -2.03 -22.35 5.05
N LEU A 122 -2.87 -23.03 5.84
CA LEU A 122 -2.57 -23.33 7.23
C LEU A 122 -1.35 -24.25 7.36
N LYS A 123 -0.43 -23.89 8.26
CA LYS A 123 0.70 -24.77 8.62
C LYS A 123 0.20 -25.88 9.53
N VAL A 124 -0.09 -27.05 8.98
CA VAL A 124 -0.40 -28.25 9.76
C VAL A 124 0.89 -28.86 10.29
N LYS A 125 0.94 -29.13 11.61
CA LYS A 125 2.11 -29.71 12.31
C LYS A 125 2.14 -31.24 12.27
N ASP A 126 1.10 -31.86 11.74
CA ASP A 126 0.93 -33.32 11.79
C ASP A 126 1.71 -33.99 10.65
N ASP A 127 2.51 -35.00 11.00
CA ASP A 127 3.42 -35.71 10.06
C ASP A 127 2.66 -36.50 8.98
N SER A 128 1.34 -36.63 9.13
CA SER A 128 0.41 -37.29 8.21
C SER A 128 0.18 -36.51 6.91
N LEU A 129 0.39 -35.19 6.89
CA LEU A 129 0.06 -34.32 5.75
C LEU A 129 1.29 -33.60 5.19
N LYS A 130 2.34 -34.37 4.88
CA LYS A 130 3.58 -33.87 4.23
C LYS A 130 3.32 -33.03 2.98
N ALA A 131 2.25 -33.32 2.23
CA ALA A 131 1.86 -32.55 1.04
C ALA A 131 1.44 -31.10 1.39
N GLN A 132 0.70 -30.90 2.48
CA GLN A 132 0.26 -29.57 2.94
C GLN A 132 1.41 -28.78 3.56
N TYR A 133 2.33 -29.43 4.28
CA TYR A 133 3.54 -28.76 4.76
C TYR A 133 4.41 -28.26 3.59
N ARG A 134 4.55 -29.05 2.53
CA ARG A 134 5.25 -28.66 1.30
C ARG A 134 4.52 -27.53 0.56
N SER A 135 3.19 -27.52 0.52
CA SER A 135 2.43 -26.43 -0.11
C SER A 135 2.56 -25.12 0.66
N TYR A 136 2.59 -25.16 2.00
CA TYR A 136 2.86 -24.01 2.87
C TYR A 136 4.23 -23.38 2.60
N ILE A 137 5.30 -24.19 2.62
CA ILE A 137 6.65 -23.69 2.35
C ILE A 137 6.74 -23.17 0.91
N SER A 138 6.19 -23.87 -0.08
CA SER A 138 6.17 -23.38 -1.47
C SER A 138 5.45 -22.03 -1.61
N ALA A 139 4.30 -21.85 -0.97
CA ALA A 139 3.56 -20.59 -0.99
C ALA A 139 4.37 -19.44 -0.37
N LEU A 140 5.10 -19.69 0.72
CA LEU A 140 6.00 -18.68 1.32
C LEU A 140 7.15 -18.29 0.41
N TRP A 141 7.80 -19.26 -0.23
CA TRP A 141 8.91 -18.99 -1.15
C TRP A 141 8.42 -18.20 -2.36
N LYS A 142 7.27 -18.57 -2.93
CA LYS A 142 6.63 -17.82 -4.02
C LYS A 142 6.30 -16.38 -3.61
N LEU A 143 5.74 -16.17 -2.41
CA LEU A 143 5.48 -14.82 -1.92
C LEU A 143 6.77 -14.00 -1.81
N ARG A 144 7.82 -14.57 -1.21
CA ARG A 144 9.13 -13.90 -1.10
C ARG A 144 9.65 -13.50 -2.47
N ASP A 145 9.72 -14.46 -3.39
CA ASP A 145 10.30 -14.24 -4.71
C ASP A 145 9.49 -13.19 -5.49
N GLN A 146 8.17 -13.21 -5.37
CA GLN A 146 7.33 -12.18 -6.00
C GLN A 146 7.57 -10.81 -5.37
N VAL A 147 7.59 -10.67 -4.04
CA VAL A 147 7.86 -9.39 -3.36
C VAL A 147 9.23 -8.83 -3.74
N LEU A 148 10.26 -9.67 -3.83
CA LEU A 148 11.60 -9.25 -4.23
C LEU A 148 11.70 -8.88 -5.72
N SER A 149 10.89 -9.50 -6.58
CA SER A 149 10.83 -9.17 -8.01
C SER A 149 9.96 -7.95 -8.33
N MET A 150 9.13 -7.51 -7.39
CA MET A 150 8.22 -6.39 -7.61
C MET A 150 9.00 -5.08 -7.64
N ASN A 151 8.86 -4.35 -8.74
CA ASN A 151 9.30 -2.96 -8.83
C ASN A 151 8.36 -2.09 -7.98
N GLY A 152 8.79 -1.75 -6.77
CA GLY A 152 8.06 -0.84 -5.89
C GLY A 152 7.99 0.58 -6.46
N LEU A 153 7.03 1.37 -5.98
CA LEU A 153 7.01 2.80 -6.25
C LEU A 153 8.30 3.44 -5.74
N THR A 154 9.02 4.10 -6.64
CA THR A 154 10.23 4.83 -6.31
C THR A 154 9.88 6.14 -5.61
N PHE A 155 10.73 6.56 -4.68
CA PHE A 155 10.67 7.92 -4.16
C PHE A 155 10.91 8.95 -5.28
N ALA A 156 10.42 10.17 -5.09
CA ALA A 156 10.62 11.28 -6.02
C ALA A 156 12.12 11.56 -6.29
N ARG A 157 13.00 11.26 -5.32
CA ARG A 157 14.46 11.34 -5.46
C ARG A 157 15.13 10.11 -4.88
N THR A 158 16.31 9.78 -5.38
CA THR A 158 17.15 8.72 -4.81
C THR A 158 17.61 9.11 -3.41
N VAL A 159 17.47 8.19 -2.44
CA VAL A 159 17.86 8.40 -1.03
C VAL A 159 18.77 7.27 -0.59
N SER A 160 19.85 7.58 0.11
CA SER A 160 20.69 6.57 0.76
C SER A 160 19.97 5.94 1.97
N GLU A 161 20.32 4.72 2.39
CA GLU A 161 19.72 4.10 3.59
C GLU A 161 19.86 4.99 4.84
N ARG A 162 21.02 5.66 4.97
CA ARG A 162 21.29 6.60 6.06
C ARG A 162 20.36 7.80 6.02
N ASP A 163 20.16 8.39 4.84
CA ASP A 163 19.28 9.55 4.69
C ASP A 163 17.81 9.16 4.82
N TRP A 164 17.43 7.95 4.37
CA TRP A 164 16.09 7.41 4.56
C TRP A 164 15.74 7.29 6.05
N LEU A 165 16.67 6.78 6.87
CA LEU A 165 16.48 6.69 8.31
C LEU A 165 16.32 8.08 8.95
N LYS A 166 17.19 9.03 8.60
CA LYS A 166 17.12 10.42 9.10
C LYS A 166 15.82 11.10 8.69
N ASN A 167 15.40 10.93 7.45
CA ASN A 167 14.19 11.52 6.91
C ASN A 167 12.94 10.89 7.52
N SER A 168 12.95 9.58 7.78
CA SER A 168 11.85 8.90 8.48
C SER A 168 11.61 9.46 9.87
N ALA A 169 12.66 9.83 10.61
CA ALA A 169 12.51 10.51 11.90
C ALA A 169 11.84 11.89 11.75
N LYS A 170 12.18 12.65 10.70
CA LYS A 170 11.50 13.94 10.42
C LYS A 170 10.04 13.74 10.01
N ILE A 171 9.74 12.75 9.16
CA ILE A 171 8.36 12.38 8.82
C ILE A 171 7.57 12.06 10.08
N TRP A 172 8.15 11.33 11.03
CA TRP A 172 7.48 11.02 12.30
C TRP A 172 7.12 12.26 13.12
N GLU A 173 7.98 13.28 13.15
CA GLU A 173 7.63 14.56 13.79
C GLU A 173 6.45 15.26 13.09
N LEU A 174 6.40 15.21 11.75
CA LEU A 174 5.26 15.74 10.98
C LEU A 174 3.97 14.96 11.24
N VAL A 175 4.04 13.63 11.33
CA VAL A 175 2.89 12.78 11.67
C VAL A 175 2.32 13.17 13.02
N LYS A 176 3.18 13.35 14.04
CA LYS A 176 2.75 13.77 15.38
C LYS A 176 2.12 15.17 15.40
N GLY A 177 2.62 16.08 14.57
CA GLY A 177 2.12 17.44 14.42
C GLY A 177 1.01 17.62 13.39
N SER A 178 0.51 16.54 12.77
CA SER A 178 -0.45 16.63 11.66
C SER A 178 -1.81 17.13 12.13
N ALA A 179 -2.27 18.24 11.53
CA ALA A 179 -3.60 18.79 11.77
C ALA A 179 -4.71 17.82 11.36
N VAL A 180 -4.54 17.12 10.22
CA VAL A 180 -5.52 16.16 9.70
C VAL A 180 -5.75 15.01 10.70
N ILE A 181 -4.67 14.50 11.30
CA ILE A 181 -4.75 13.44 12.31
C ILE A 181 -5.39 13.97 13.59
N ALA A 182 -5.06 15.19 14.02
CA ALA A 182 -5.64 15.81 15.21
C ALA A 182 -7.15 16.04 15.05
N GLU A 183 -7.58 16.57 13.90
CA GLU A 183 -8.99 16.80 13.56
C GLU A 183 -9.78 15.48 13.51
N TYR A 184 -9.22 14.44 12.88
CA TYR A 184 -9.84 13.11 12.88
C TYR A 184 -10.01 12.57 14.30
N GLY A 185 -8.99 12.74 15.16
CA GLY A 185 -9.06 12.37 16.58
C GLY A 185 -10.16 13.13 17.33
N GLN A 186 -10.30 14.44 17.10
CA GLN A 186 -11.36 15.25 17.68
C GLN A 186 -12.75 14.83 17.19
N ALA A 187 -12.92 14.56 15.90
CA ALA A 187 -14.17 14.09 15.32
C ALA A 187 -14.61 12.75 15.94
N LEU A 188 -13.67 11.82 16.15
CA LEU A 188 -13.95 10.56 16.83
C LEU A 188 -14.38 10.77 18.29
N GLN A 189 -13.76 11.70 19.02
CA GLN A 189 -14.17 12.04 20.38
C GLN A 189 -15.57 12.70 20.41
N GLY A 190 -15.85 13.60 19.46
CA GLY A 190 -17.13 14.27 19.31
C GLY A 190 -18.28 13.34 18.92
N SER A 191 -17.99 12.24 18.21
CA SER A 191 -18.98 11.23 17.82
C SER A 191 -19.55 10.40 18.99
N GLY A 192 -18.99 10.54 20.19
CA GLY A 192 -19.43 9.82 21.38
C GLY A 192 -19.02 8.33 21.42
N MET A 193 -18.41 7.80 20.36
CA MET A 193 -17.92 6.41 20.31
C MET A 193 -16.74 6.14 21.27
N PHE A 194 -16.03 7.18 21.70
CA PHE A 194 -14.84 7.08 22.56
C PHE A 194 -14.90 8.05 23.74
N ARG A 195 -16.05 8.12 24.43
CA ARG A 195 -16.06 8.72 25.78
C ARG A 195 -15.27 7.81 26.71
N ARG A 196 -14.26 8.37 27.38
CA ARG A 196 -13.68 7.77 28.58
C ARG A 196 -14.66 7.86 29.73
#